data_AF-A0A7H8MF25-F1
#
_entry.id   AF-A0A7H8MF25-F1
#
_cell.length_a   1.000
_cell.length_b   1.000
_cell.length_c   1.000
_cell.angle_alpha   90.00
_cell.angle_beta   90.00
_cell.angle_gamma   90.00
#
_symmetry.space_group_name_H-M   'P 1'
#
loop_
_entity.id
_entity.type
_entity.pdbx_description
1 polymer ?
#
loop_
_entity_poly.entity_id
_entity_poly.type
_entity_poly.pdbx_seq_one_letter_code
_entity_poly.pdbx_strand_id
1 'polypeptide(L)'
;MTVFILAAGAFTGPYVWRDTAARLTAEGAEVRTVALTGLGKGPADPGAAIDLETHIADVLAVIDAVVVGNGRDIVLVGHDYGIHPVLGAADRRARSIARIVHLDSGMPQDGVPALAAVPDQRLREELSDSEWQGGGEVPPPSWDAWPRWGSTAGLSEAALDGLTARAAPQPLGTLLQPLRLTGAVAAVPVTGVLCTGNGPGIEMVQLMVELGEPALQPLADTRVTFFELPTGHWPMLSCPHELADVLFEAAAGGGHRLKPADADHRPGHLRPFLLDLPERPRERTGNTDLYLPGGTGPHPAVVFVHGGPVPAGARPTPRDWPTLKGYARYVAGRGAVGVTVDHRLHALTDYERAAEDVSAAVERVRADPRVDADRIALWFFSGGGPLTADWLAAPPAWLHCLAADYPIMAPLPNWGMTGARFHPVKAVARAGGLPIVLVRAGREMAEIAATVEEFLTEAERCGANVEVVDVPDGRHGFETLDPTDDSRAAVHRAVGAVLAHLTA
;
A
#
# COMPACT_ATOMS: atom_id res chain seq x y z
N MET A 1 -13.47 -33.52 -4.78
CA MET A 1 -12.61 -33.49 -3.58
C MET A 1 -11.46 -32.54 -3.86
N THR A 2 -11.25 -31.55 -3.01
CA THR A 2 -10.23 -30.50 -3.23
C THR A 2 -8.85 -30.97 -2.79
N VAL A 3 -7.83 -30.65 -3.58
CA VAL A 3 -6.42 -30.86 -3.24
C VAL A 3 -5.75 -29.49 -3.12
N PHE A 4 -5.26 -29.17 -1.94
CA PHE A 4 -4.48 -27.95 -1.71
C PHE A 4 -2.98 -28.26 -1.82
N ILE A 5 -2.28 -27.53 -2.68
CA ILE A 5 -0.82 -27.56 -2.78
C ILE A 5 -0.29 -26.23 -2.26
N LEU A 6 0.47 -26.28 -1.17
CA LEU A 6 0.88 -25.11 -0.38
C LEU A 6 2.38 -24.86 -0.53
N ALA A 7 2.76 -23.69 -1.06
CA ALA A 7 4.14 -23.24 -1.20
C ALA A 7 4.41 -22.05 -0.26
N ALA A 8 5.44 -22.18 0.56
CA ALA A 8 5.84 -21.16 1.54
C ALA A 8 6.71 -20.05 0.92
N GLY A 9 6.77 -18.90 1.59
CA GLY A 9 7.58 -17.75 1.21
C GLY A 9 9.08 -17.90 1.43
N ALA A 10 9.81 -16.80 1.20
CA ALA A 10 11.26 -16.78 1.30
C ALA A 10 11.73 -17.20 2.71
N PHE A 11 12.88 -17.88 2.79
CA PHE A 11 13.48 -18.41 4.03
C PHE A 11 12.66 -19.46 4.79
N THR A 12 11.43 -19.75 4.36
CA THR A 12 10.50 -20.64 5.06
C THR A 12 10.24 -21.92 4.27
N GLY A 13 9.55 -22.88 4.89
CA GLY A 13 9.28 -24.17 4.27
C GLY A 13 7.99 -24.81 4.80
N PRO A 14 7.73 -26.09 4.49
CA PRO A 14 6.48 -26.80 4.82
C PRO A 14 5.99 -26.67 6.27
N TYR A 15 6.89 -26.41 7.22
CA TYR A 15 6.57 -26.32 8.64
C TYR A 15 5.61 -25.16 8.96
N VAL A 16 5.60 -24.07 8.19
CA VAL A 16 4.70 -22.93 8.46
C VAL A 16 3.23 -23.32 8.25
N TRP A 17 2.98 -24.29 7.37
CA TRP A 17 1.65 -24.75 7.00
C TRP A 17 1.07 -25.80 7.95
N ARG A 18 1.79 -26.23 8.99
CA ARG A 18 1.40 -27.39 9.81
C ARG A 18 -0.05 -27.29 10.31
N ASP A 19 -0.41 -26.15 10.89
CA ASP A 19 -1.69 -25.98 11.57
C ASP A 19 -2.83 -25.73 10.56
N THR A 20 -2.59 -24.95 9.51
CA THR A 20 -3.52 -24.79 8.38
C THR A 20 -3.76 -26.13 7.66
N ALA A 21 -2.72 -26.91 7.39
CA ALA A 21 -2.83 -28.21 6.71
C ALA A 21 -3.59 -29.22 7.56
N ALA A 22 -3.38 -29.23 8.88
CA ALA A 22 -4.14 -30.07 9.80
C ALA A 22 -5.63 -29.72 9.75
N ARG A 23 -5.98 -28.42 9.74
CA ARG A 23 -7.37 -27.95 9.64
C ARG A 23 -8.02 -28.32 8.31
N LEU A 24 -7.37 -28.04 7.18
CA LEU A 24 -7.85 -28.42 5.85
C LEU A 24 -8.09 -29.94 5.72
N THR A 25 -7.17 -30.74 6.28
CA THR A 25 -7.30 -32.21 6.28
C THR A 25 -8.47 -32.69 7.14
N ALA A 26 -8.68 -32.07 8.32
CA ALA A 26 -9.80 -32.40 9.20
C ALA A 26 -11.17 -32.14 8.53
N GLU A 27 -11.23 -31.20 7.59
CA GLU A 27 -12.42 -30.89 6.79
C GLU A 27 -12.53 -31.69 5.48
N GLY A 28 -11.64 -32.67 5.27
CA GLY A 28 -11.75 -33.65 4.19
C GLY A 28 -11.04 -33.26 2.89
N ALA A 29 -10.21 -32.20 2.89
CA ALA A 29 -9.33 -31.92 1.76
C ALA A 29 -8.06 -32.80 1.80
N GLU A 30 -7.48 -33.07 0.63
CA GLU A 30 -6.09 -33.53 0.57
C GLU A 30 -5.16 -32.32 0.59
N VAL A 31 -4.10 -32.37 1.38
CA VAL A 31 -3.11 -31.29 1.47
C VAL A 31 -1.72 -31.80 1.14
N ARG A 32 -1.01 -31.07 0.27
CA ARG A 32 0.41 -31.29 -0.05
C ARG A 32 1.17 -30.00 0.21
N THR A 33 2.23 -30.08 1.00
CA THR A 33 3.15 -28.96 1.20
C THR A 33 4.37 -29.14 0.30
N VAL A 34 4.78 -28.09 -0.39
CA VAL A 34 5.93 -28.13 -1.29
C VAL A 34 7.21 -27.90 -0.49
N ALA A 35 8.13 -28.87 -0.54
CA ALA A 35 9.48 -28.72 0.01
C ALA A 35 10.40 -28.15 -1.09
N LEU A 36 10.48 -26.83 -1.17
CA LEU A 36 11.32 -26.15 -2.15
C LEU A 36 12.80 -26.43 -1.89
N THR A 37 13.53 -26.82 -2.94
CA THR A 37 14.94 -27.19 -2.89
C THR A 37 15.78 -26.04 -2.33
N GLY A 38 16.61 -26.32 -1.33
CA GLY A 38 17.42 -25.31 -0.64
C GLY A 38 16.74 -24.62 0.55
N LEU A 39 15.42 -24.75 0.74
CA LEU A 39 14.66 -24.11 1.84
C LEU A 39 14.26 -25.09 2.96
N GLY A 40 15.16 -25.99 3.36
CA GLY A 40 14.91 -26.99 4.42
C GLY A 40 16.18 -27.59 5.03
N LYS A 41 16.02 -28.44 6.05
CA LYS A 41 17.15 -29.17 6.67
C LYS A 41 17.53 -30.39 5.82
N GLY A 42 18.41 -30.17 4.84
CA GLY A 42 19.08 -31.23 4.09
C GLY A 42 20.20 -30.62 3.26
N PRO A 43 21.33 -31.31 3.04
CA PRO A 43 22.38 -30.78 2.19
C PRO A 43 21.84 -30.65 0.78
N ALA A 44 21.69 -29.41 0.29
CA ALA A 44 21.75 -29.18 -1.15
C ALA A 44 23.11 -29.68 -1.64
N ASP A 45 23.17 -30.20 -2.86
CA ASP A 45 24.47 -30.47 -3.50
C ASP A 45 25.24 -29.15 -3.55
N PRO A 46 26.40 -29.00 -2.86
CA PRO A 46 27.06 -27.71 -2.65
C PRO A 46 27.53 -26.98 -3.92
N GLY A 47 27.28 -27.53 -5.10
CA GLY A 47 27.63 -26.95 -6.41
C GLY A 47 26.49 -26.78 -7.40
N ALA A 48 25.23 -27.12 -7.07
CA ALA A 48 24.10 -26.90 -7.98
C ALA A 48 23.54 -25.48 -7.80
N ALA A 49 23.54 -24.69 -8.87
CA ALA A 49 22.92 -23.38 -8.89
C ALA A 49 21.39 -23.53 -8.70
N ILE A 50 20.87 -23.23 -7.50
CA ILE A 50 19.42 -23.25 -7.25
C ILE A 50 18.82 -21.94 -7.75
N ASP A 51 17.83 -22.07 -8.63
CA ASP A 51 17.16 -20.97 -9.28
C ASP A 51 15.63 -21.14 -9.27
N LEU A 52 14.91 -20.20 -9.89
CA LEU A 52 13.45 -20.23 -9.91
C LEU A 52 12.91 -21.45 -10.68
N GLU A 53 13.60 -21.91 -11.74
CA GLU A 53 13.18 -23.09 -12.49
C GLU A 53 13.33 -24.38 -11.67
N THR A 54 14.34 -24.46 -10.81
CA THR A 54 14.45 -25.54 -9.81
C THR A 54 13.21 -25.57 -8.91
N HIS A 55 12.79 -24.41 -8.38
CA HIS A 55 11.60 -24.33 -7.52
C HIS A 55 10.29 -24.58 -8.27
N ILE A 56 10.20 -24.19 -9.54
CA ILE A 56 9.05 -24.56 -10.41
C ILE A 56 8.98 -26.08 -10.58
N ALA A 57 10.12 -26.75 -10.77
CA ALA A 57 10.17 -28.20 -10.90
C ALA A 57 9.70 -28.92 -9.63
N ASP A 58 10.01 -28.39 -8.45
CA ASP A 58 9.52 -28.92 -7.17
C ASP A 58 7.98 -28.87 -7.08
N VAL A 59 7.37 -27.75 -7.48
CA VAL A 59 5.90 -27.62 -7.51
C VAL A 59 5.27 -28.55 -8.55
N LEU A 60 5.88 -28.66 -9.74
CA LEU A 60 5.42 -29.58 -10.79
C LEU A 60 5.45 -31.04 -10.34
N ALA A 61 6.49 -31.46 -9.63
CA ALA A 61 6.59 -32.82 -9.12
C ALA A 61 5.43 -33.14 -8.16
N VAL A 62 5.02 -32.19 -7.32
CA VAL A 62 3.86 -32.35 -6.43
C VAL A 62 2.56 -32.40 -7.23
N ILE A 63 2.38 -31.53 -8.23
CA ILE A 63 1.19 -31.55 -9.11
C ILE A 63 1.10 -32.90 -9.85
N ASP A 64 2.18 -33.37 -10.44
CA ASP A 64 2.21 -34.59 -11.26
C ASP A 64 2.05 -35.87 -10.41
N ALA A 65 2.39 -35.82 -9.11
CA ALA A 65 2.13 -36.90 -8.16
C ALA A 65 0.64 -37.01 -7.75
N VAL A 66 -0.15 -35.94 -7.93
CA VAL A 66 -1.60 -36.00 -7.71
C VAL A 66 -2.24 -36.72 -8.91
N VAL A 67 -2.67 -37.97 -8.69
CA VAL A 67 -3.30 -38.80 -9.73
C VAL A 67 -4.50 -38.07 -10.34
N VAL A 68 -4.38 -37.67 -11.61
CA VAL A 68 -5.45 -37.05 -12.40
C VAL A 68 -6.45 -38.15 -12.78
N GLY A 69 -7.50 -38.32 -11.97
CA GLY A 69 -8.64 -39.18 -12.23
C GLY A 69 -9.91 -38.54 -11.66
N ASN A 70 -10.98 -38.56 -12.46
CA ASN A 70 -12.27 -37.84 -12.34
C ASN A 70 -12.62 -37.22 -10.96
N GLY A 71 -12.74 -35.88 -10.92
CA GLY A 71 -13.45 -35.14 -9.86
C GLY A 71 -12.58 -34.49 -8.76
N ARG A 72 -11.31 -34.20 -9.04
CA ARG A 72 -10.39 -33.52 -8.10
C ARG A 72 -10.05 -32.12 -8.61
N ASP A 73 -10.24 -31.13 -7.75
CA ASP A 73 -9.93 -29.72 -8.02
C ASP A 73 -8.62 -29.38 -7.32
N ILE A 74 -7.58 -29.03 -8.09
CA ILE A 74 -6.28 -28.60 -7.55
C ILE A 74 -6.31 -27.10 -7.29
N VAL A 75 -6.09 -26.72 -6.04
CA VAL A 75 -5.91 -25.34 -5.61
C VAL A 75 -4.45 -25.14 -5.23
N LEU A 76 -3.75 -24.27 -5.96
CA LEU A 76 -2.38 -23.90 -5.64
C LEU A 76 -2.39 -22.67 -4.75
N VAL A 77 -1.65 -22.69 -3.65
CA VAL A 77 -1.51 -21.58 -2.72
C VAL A 77 -0.05 -21.19 -2.65
N GLY A 78 0.27 -19.96 -3.05
CA GLY A 78 1.60 -19.39 -2.92
C GLY A 78 1.60 -18.26 -1.90
N HIS A 79 2.36 -18.42 -0.83
CA HIS A 79 2.63 -17.34 0.14
C HIS A 79 3.90 -16.59 -0.26
N ASP A 80 3.85 -15.25 -0.27
CA ASP A 80 5.04 -14.40 -0.52
C ASP A 80 5.80 -14.84 -1.79
N TYR A 81 7.11 -15.12 -1.73
CA TYR A 81 7.94 -15.65 -2.80
C TYR A 81 7.35 -16.91 -3.43
N GLY A 82 6.73 -17.78 -2.63
CA GLY A 82 6.17 -19.07 -3.04
C GLY A 82 5.14 -18.96 -4.17
N ILE A 83 4.57 -17.77 -4.41
CA ILE A 83 3.69 -17.53 -5.56
C ILE A 83 4.41 -17.63 -6.91
N HIS A 84 5.71 -17.31 -6.99
CA HIS A 84 6.48 -17.34 -8.23
C HIS A 84 6.60 -18.76 -8.80
N PRO A 85 7.11 -19.76 -8.05
CA PRO A 85 7.16 -21.12 -8.56
C PRO A 85 5.76 -21.72 -8.75
N VAL A 86 4.76 -21.32 -7.94
CA VAL A 86 3.36 -21.70 -8.14
C VAL A 86 2.83 -21.24 -9.49
N LEU A 87 3.03 -19.97 -9.86
CA LEU A 87 2.59 -19.44 -11.16
C LEU A 87 3.31 -20.12 -12.32
N GLY A 88 4.63 -20.33 -12.22
CA GLY A 88 5.39 -21.03 -13.25
C GLY A 88 4.91 -22.47 -13.48
N ALA A 89 4.59 -23.19 -12.41
CA ALA A 89 4.04 -24.54 -12.50
C ALA A 89 2.58 -24.55 -13.01
N ALA A 90 1.76 -23.61 -12.53
CA ALA A 90 0.38 -23.44 -12.97
C ALA A 90 0.28 -23.16 -14.47
N ASP A 91 1.16 -22.31 -15.00
CA ASP A 91 1.21 -22.02 -16.44
C ASP A 91 1.49 -23.28 -17.28
N ARG A 92 2.40 -24.14 -16.80
CA ARG A 92 2.76 -25.43 -17.45
C ARG A 92 1.70 -26.53 -17.26
N ARG A 93 0.74 -26.34 -16.34
CA ARG A 93 -0.32 -27.31 -15.99
C ARG A 93 -1.71 -26.68 -15.91
N ALA A 94 -1.96 -25.60 -16.65
CA ALA A 94 -3.15 -24.75 -16.45
C ALA A 94 -4.48 -25.50 -16.51
N ARG A 95 -4.58 -26.56 -17.33
CA ARG A 95 -5.77 -27.41 -17.46
C ARG A 95 -6.10 -28.26 -16.23
N SER A 96 -5.12 -28.48 -15.37
CA SER A 96 -5.27 -29.28 -14.14
C SER A 96 -5.57 -28.43 -12.91
N ILE A 97 -5.43 -27.10 -13.02
CA ILE A 97 -5.55 -26.18 -11.88
C ILE A 97 -6.92 -25.54 -11.86
N ALA A 98 -7.63 -25.69 -10.75
CA ALA A 98 -8.95 -25.09 -10.55
C ALA A 98 -8.85 -23.64 -10.08
N ARG A 99 -7.82 -23.31 -9.29
CA ARG A 99 -7.59 -21.96 -8.74
C ARG A 99 -6.16 -21.76 -8.26
N ILE A 100 -5.71 -20.50 -8.32
CA ILE A 100 -4.46 -20.05 -7.70
C ILE A 100 -4.80 -19.03 -6.61
N VAL A 101 -4.26 -19.24 -5.41
CA VAL A 101 -4.39 -18.33 -4.27
C VAL A 101 -3.06 -17.64 -4.02
N HIS A 102 -3.06 -16.31 -4.17
CA HIS A 102 -1.98 -15.42 -3.80
C HIS A 102 -2.17 -15.05 -2.33
N LEU A 103 -1.41 -15.68 -1.43
CA LEU A 103 -1.50 -15.41 -0.01
C LEU A 103 -0.48 -14.36 0.38
N ASP A 104 -0.99 -13.19 0.78
CA ASP A 104 -0.22 -12.00 1.14
C ASP A 104 0.98 -11.74 0.22
N SER A 105 0.70 -11.77 -1.07
CA SER A 105 1.66 -11.59 -2.16
C SER A 105 1.05 -10.76 -3.28
N GLY A 106 1.90 -10.09 -4.05
CA GLY A 106 1.49 -9.41 -5.27
C GLY A 106 1.02 -10.39 -6.36
N MET A 107 0.73 -9.87 -7.55
CA MET A 107 0.46 -10.68 -8.75
C MET A 107 1.60 -10.55 -9.75
N PRO A 108 2.65 -11.40 -9.64
CA PRO A 108 3.80 -11.35 -10.55
C PRO A 108 3.39 -11.43 -12.02
N GLN A 109 4.08 -10.66 -12.85
CA GLN A 109 3.90 -10.64 -14.30
C GLN A 109 5.02 -11.41 -14.99
N ASP A 110 4.81 -11.80 -16.25
CA ASP A 110 5.87 -12.39 -17.07
C ASP A 110 7.09 -11.45 -17.14
N GLY A 111 8.27 -12.04 -16.97
CA GLY A 111 9.55 -11.34 -16.96
C GLY A 111 9.87 -10.59 -15.66
N VAL A 112 8.99 -10.56 -14.67
CA VAL A 112 9.26 -9.91 -13.38
C VAL A 112 9.93 -10.90 -12.42
N PRO A 113 11.12 -10.60 -11.87
CA PRO A 113 11.78 -11.44 -10.88
C PRO A 113 11.14 -11.27 -9.49
N ALA A 114 11.26 -12.28 -8.63
CA ALA A 114 10.66 -12.24 -7.29
C ALA A 114 11.26 -11.13 -6.39
N LEU A 115 12.48 -10.71 -6.67
CA LEU A 115 13.11 -9.58 -5.99
C LEU A 115 12.26 -8.30 -6.06
N ALA A 116 11.49 -8.10 -7.14
CA ALA A 116 10.63 -6.91 -7.27
C ALA A 116 9.52 -6.82 -6.22
N ALA A 117 9.15 -7.95 -5.59
CA ALA A 117 8.14 -8.02 -4.54
C ALA A 117 8.70 -7.81 -3.12
N VAL A 118 10.03 -7.76 -2.95
CA VAL A 118 10.65 -7.50 -1.65
C VAL A 118 10.31 -6.07 -1.21
N PRO A 119 9.67 -5.86 -0.05
CA PRO A 119 9.25 -4.52 0.37
C PRO A 119 10.43 -3.56 0.47
N ASP A 120 11.45 -3.91 1.26
CA ASP A 120 12.61 -3.06 1.57
C ASP A 120 13.39 -2.68 0.29
N GLN A 121 13.31 -1.40 -0.08
CA GLN A 121 13.93 -0.90 -1.32
C GLN A 121 15.46 -1.04 -1.30
N ARG A 122 16.08 -0.74 -0.16
CA ARG A 122 17.53 -0.83 -0.02
C ARG A 122 18.00 -2.27 -0.18
N LEU A 123 17.26 -3.22 0.39
CA LEU A 123 17.53 -4.65 0.20
C LEU A 123 17.38 -5.05 -1.28
N ARG A 124 16.37 -4.54 -1.98
CA ARG A 124 16.22 -4.77 -3.43
C ARG A 124 17.43 -4.27 -4.22
N GLU A 125 17.92 -3.07 -3.91
CA GLU A 125 19.10 -2.48 -4.56
C GLU A 125 20.37 -3.30 -4.25
N GLU A 126 20.61 -3.61 -2.97
CA GLU A 126 21.75 -4.42 -2.50
C GLU A 126 21.78 -5.81 -3.18
N LEU A 127 20.62 -6.45 -3.36
CA LEU A 127 20.52 -7.76 -4.00
C LEU A 127 20.59 -7.67 -5.52
N SER A 128 20.09 -6.59 -6.14
CA SER A 128 20.16 -6.39 -7.60
C SER A 128 21.59 -6.17 -8.09
N ASP A 129 22.43 -5.52 -7.29
CA ASP A 129 23.84 -5.28 -7.57
C ASP A 129 24.71 -6.54 -7.36
N SER A 130 24.17 -7.59 -6.72
CA SER A 130 24.89 -8.85 -6.60
C SER A 130 25.09 -9.45 -7.99
N GLU A 131 26.35 -9.60 -8.41
CA GLU A 131 26.69 -10.23 -9.70
C GLU A 131 26.20 -11.68 -9.69
N TRP A 132 25.00 -11.91 -10.21
CA TRP A 132 24.44 -13.24 -10.37
C TRP A 132 25.27 -14.02 -11.40
N GLN A 133 26.22 -14.80 -10.89
CA GLN A 133 27.05 -15.74 -11.66
C GLN A 133 26.62 -17.20 -11.40
N GLY A 134 25.35 -17.41 -11.01
CA GLY A 134 24.81 -18.75 -10.71
C GLY A 134 25.16 -19.30 -9.32
N GLY A 135 25.52 -18.44 -8.34
CA GLY A 135 25.78 -18.85 -6.96
C GLY A 135 25.48 -17.75 -5.94
N GLY A 136 25.34 -18.13 -4.67
CA GLY A 136 25.11 -17.24 -3.52
C GLY A 136 23.72 -17.37 -2.89
N GLU A 137 23.63 -17.00 -1.61
CA GLU A 137 22.41 -17.08 -0.80
C GLU A 137 22.24 -15.82 0.03
N VAL A 138 21.00 -15.39 0.23
CA VAL A 138 20.64 -14.38 1.22
C VAL A 138 20.57 -15.07 2.58
N PRO A 139 21.29 -14.59 3.62
CA PRO A 139 21.22 -15.20 4.94
C PRO A 139 19.80 -15.07 5.52
N PRO A 140 19.36 -16.02 6.35
CA PRO A 140 18.06 -15.94 7.00
C PRO A 140 17.96 -14.70 7.90
N PRO A 141 16.77 -14.07 8.01
CA PRO A 141 16.57 -12.92 8.88
C PRO A 141 16.82 -13.28 10.35
N SER A 142 17.43 -12.36 11.09
CA SER A 142 17.37 -12.39 12.55
C SER A 142 15.96 -11.99 13.03
N TRP A 143 15.68 -12.22 14.31
CA TRP A 143 14.39 -11.90 14.93
C TRP A 143 13.92 -10.46 14.63
N ASP A 144 14.80 -9.47 14.82
CA ASP A 144 14.51 -8.05 14.56
C ASP A 144 14.49 -7.66 13.07
N ALA A 145 14.94 -8.56 12.18
CA ALA A 145 15.04 -8.28 10.74
C ALA A 145 13.83 -8.76 9.94
N TRP A 146 12.94 -9.56 10.54
CA TRP A 146 11.69 -10.00 9.89
C TRP A 146 10.81 -8.86 9.36
N PRO A 147 10.68 -7.70 10.03
CA PRO A 147 9.92 -6.56 9.50
C PRO A 147 10.39 -6.04 8.13
N ARG A 148 11.61 -6.37 7.68
CA ARG A 148 12.09 -6.03 6.33
C ARG A 148 11.45 -6.88 5.23
N TRP A 149 10.92 -8.05 5.60
CA TRP A 149 10.28 -9.02 4.72
C TRP A 149 8.75 -8.98 4.81
N GLY A 150 8.22 -8.58 5.96
CA GLY A 150 6.79 -8.37 6.17
C GLY A 150 6.45 -8.11 7.63
N SER A 151 5.27 -7.56 7.87
CA SER A 151 4.75 -7.28 9.21
C SER A 151 4.66 -8.55 10.05
N THR A 152 5.18 -8.52 11.27
CA THR A 152 5.07 -9.61 12.25
C THR A 152 3.80 -9.51 13.12
N ALA A 153 2.90 -8.57 12.80
CA ALA A 153 1.67 -8.36 13.56
C ALA A 153 0.84 -9.65 13.69
N GLY A 154 0.33 -9.91 14.89
CA GLY A 154 -0.46 -11.12 15.21
C GLY A 154 0.38 -12.37 15.50
N LEU A 155 1.70 -12.35 15.29
CA LEU A 155 2.56 -13.42 15.79
C LEU A 155 2.79 -13.28 17.29
N SER A 156 2.73 -14.41 18.00
CA SER A 156 3.30 -14.49 19.35
C SER A 156 4.83 -14.51 19.29
N GLU A 157 5.49 -14.11 20.38
CA GLU A 157 6.95 -14.22 20.50
C GLU A 157 7.44 -15.64 20.20
N ALA A 158 6.76 -16.66 20.73
CA ALA A 158 7.10 -18.06 20.48
C ALA A 158 6.96 -18.46 19.00
N ALA A 159 5.99 -17.89 18.27
CA ALA A 159 5.85 -18.11 16.84
C ALA A 159 6.98 -17.45 16.05
N LEU A 160 7.36 -16.22 16.42
CA LEU A 160 8.47 -15.49 15.79
C LEU A 160 9.83 -16.14 16.09
N ASP A 161 10.04 -16.66 17.30
CA ASP A 161 11.21 -17.46 17.68
C ASP A 161 11.28 -18.74 16.84
N GLY A 162 10.14 -19.44 16.70
CA GLY A 162 10.03 -20.64 15.89
C GLY A 162 10.30 -20.40 14.41
N LEU A 163 9.80 -19.29 13.87
CA LEU A 163 10.05 -18.82 12.50
C LEU A 163 11.55 -18.55 12.30
N THR A 164 12.16 -17.77 13.19
CA THR A 164 13.59 -17.42 13.16
C THR A 164 14.48 -18.65 13.27
N ALA A 165 14.20 -19.57 14.21
CA ALA A 165 15.02 -20.76 14.46
C ALA A 165 14.98 -21.78 13.32
N ARG A 166 13.99 -21.70 12.43
CA ARG A 166 13.80 -22.61 11.30
C ARG A 166 14.02 -21.96 9.94
N ALA A 167 14.37 -20.67 9.91
CA ALA A 167 14.68 -19.95 8.69
C ALA A 167 15.91 -20.55 8.01
N ALA A 168 15.84 -20.73 6.69
CA ALA A 168 16.91 -21.22 5.85
C ALA A 168 17.44 -20.09 4.96
N PRO A 169 18.72 -20.09 4.56
CA PRO A 169 19.22 -19.16 3.54
C PRO A 169 18.39 -19.24 2.24
N GLN A 170 18.17 -18.10 1.59
CA GLN A 170 17.43 -18.02 0.32
C GLN A 170 18.40 -18.00 -0.87
N PRO A 171 18.38 -18.98 -1.79
CA PRO A 171 19.26 -18.96 -2.95
C PRO A 171 19.00 -17.75 -3.87
N LEU A 172 20.03 -16.97 -4.21
CA LEU A 172 19.85 -15.71 -4.97
C LEU A 172 19.21 -15.92 -6.35
N GLY A 173 19.49 -17.04 -7.02
CA GLY A 173 18.92 -17.36 -8.32
C GLY A 173 17.39 -17.42 -8.31
N THR A 174 16.80 -17.78 -7.17
CA THR A 174 15.34 -17.82 -7.02
C THR A 174 14.71 -16.43 -6.97
N LEU A 175 15.44 -15.42 -6.48
CA LEU A 175 14.96 -14.04 -6.38
C LEU A 175 15.25 -13.24 -7.65
N LEU A 176 16.39 -13.50 -8.30
CA LEU A 176 16.91 -12.70 -9.42
C LEU A 176 16.45 -13.21 -10.80
N GLN A 177 16.17 -14.51 -10.95
CA GLN A 177 15.74 -15.05 -12.24
C GLN A 177 14.33 -14.54 -12.60
N PRO A 178 14.14 -13.96 -13.79
CA PRO A 178 12.82 -13.55 -14.25
C PRO A 178 11.85 -14.72 -14.37
N LEU A 179 10.62 -14.56 -13.87
CA LEU A 179 9.55 -15.53 -14.10
C LEU A 179 9.23 -15.59 -15.60
N ARG A 180 9.11 -16.81 -16.16
CA ARG A 180 8.72 -17.03 -17.57
C ARG A 180 7.39 -17.74 -17.66
N LEU A 181 6.42 -17.09 -18.29
CA LEU A 181 5.05 -17.59 -18.48
C LEU A 181 4.72 -17.64 -19.98
N THR A 182 4.03 -18.70 -20.40
CA THR A 182 3.48 -18.84 -21.75
C THR A 182 2.17 -18.06 -21.94
N GLY A 183 1.54 -17.65 -20.83
CA GLY A 183 0.25 -16.98 -20.79
C GLY A 183 -0.93 -17.94 -20.58
N ALA A 184 -0.69 -19.25 -20.50
CA ALA A 184 -1.72 -20.24 -20.23
C ALA A 184 -2.37 -20.06 -18.84
N VAL A 185 -1.61 -19.56 -17.86
CA VAL A 185 -2.10 -19.30 -16.50
C VAL A 185 -3.21 -18.23 -16.45
N ALA A 186 -3.31 -17.34 -17.45
CA ALA A 186 -4.32 -16.30 -17.51
C ALA A 186 -5.77 -16.84 -17.63
N ALA A 187 -5.93 -18.13 -17.97
CA ALA A 187 -7.24 -18.80 -17.98
C ALA A 187 -7.68 -19.28 -16.59
N VAL A 188 -6.76 -19.39 -15.63
CA VAL A 188 -7.01 -19.97 -14.30
C VAL A 188 -7.61 -18.91 -13.37
N PRO A 189 -8.70 -19.19 -12.64
CA PRO A 189 -9.23 -18.30 -11.62
C PRO A 189 -8.21 -17.98 -10.51
N VAL A 190 -8.23 -16.74 -10.03
CA VAL A 190 -7.28 -16.23 -9.03
C VAL A 190 -8.02 -15.75 -7.79
N THR A 191 -7.44 -15.97 -6.63
CA THR A 191 -7.87 -15.34 -5.38
C THR A 191 -6.68 -14.66 -4.70
N GLY A 192 -6.83 -13.39 -4.33
CA GLY A 192 -5.91 -12.71 -3.41
C GLY A 192 -6.39 -12.82 -1.97
N VAL A 193 -5.51 -13.15 -1.05
CA VAL A 193 -5.77 -13.07 0.40
C VAL A 193 -4.85 -11.99 0.96
N LEU A 194 -5.42 -10.86 1.35
CA LEU A 194 -4.71 -9.66 1.78
C LEU A 194 -4.60 -9.64 3.31
N CYS A 195 -3.39 -9.52 3.85
CA CYS A 195 -3.19 -9.34 5.28
C CYS A 195 -3.20 -7.85 5.63
N THR A 196 -4.28 -7.35 6.24
CA THR A 196 -4.47 -5.91 6.48
C THR A 196 -3.53 -5.34 7.54
N GLY A 197 -2.90 -6.19 8.35
CA GLY A 197 -1.81 -5.82 9.25
C GLY A 197 -0.43 -5.75 8.57
N ASN A 198 -0.34 -6.15 7.29
CA ASN A 198 0.89 -6.05 6.48
C ASN A 198 0.83 -4.97 5.41
N GLY A 199 -0.35 -4.76 4.81
CA GLY A 199 -0.50 -3.85 3.68
C GLY A 199 -1.94 -3.48 3.36
N PRO A 200 -2.24 -3.07 2.12
CA PRO A 200 -3.55 -2.57 1.74
C PRO A 200 -4.62 -3.67 1.78
N GLY A 201 -5.79 -3.32 2.30
CA GLY A 201 -7.01 -4.10 2.15
C GLY A 201 -7.68 -3.94 0.79
N ILE A 202 -8.80 -4.61 0.62
CA ILE A 202 -9.67 -4.62 -0.57
C ILE A 202 -10.11 -3.21 -0.93
N GLU A 203 -10.47 -2.38 0.05
CA GLU A 203 -10.94 -1.00 -0.21
C GLU A 203 -9.82 -0.13 -0.79
N MET A 204 -8.59 -0.24 -0.28
CA MET A 204 -7.44 0.46 -0.81
C MET A 204 -7.08 -0.04 -2.22
N VAL A 205 -7.14 -1.35 -2.47
CA VAL A 205 -6.94 -1.90 -3.82
C VAL A 205 -8.04 -1.42 -4.79
N GLN A 206 -9.30 -1.38 -4.38
CA GLN A 206 -10.40 -0.83 -5.16
C GLN A 206 -10.14 0.65 -5.52
N LEU A 207 -9.68 1.44 -4.56
CA LEU A 207 -9.32 2.85 -4.79
C LEU A 207 -8.22 2.98 -5.85
N MET A 208 -7.18 2.15 -5.78
CA MET A 208 -6.09 2.16 -6.77
C MET A 208 -6.55 1.73 -8.16
N VAL A 209 -7.49 0.78 -8.26
CA VAL A 209 -8.14 0.39 -9.53
C VAL A 209 -8.95 1.57 -10.09
N GLU A 210 -9.72 2.28 -9.27
CA GLU A 210 -10.52 3.44 -9.69
C GLU A 210 -9.69 4.66 -10.08
N LEU A 211 -8.48 4.80 -9.53
CA LEU A 211 -7.50 5.81 -9.96
C LEU A 211 -6.92 5.49 -11.36
N GLY A 212 -7.18 4.30 -11.89
CA GLY A 212 -6.83 3.93 -13.26
C GLY A 212 -5.41 3.39 -13.41
N GLU A 213 -4.80 2.84 -12.35
CA GLU A 213 -3.48 2.22 -12.44
C GLU A 213 -3.52 1.01 -13.41
N PRO A 214 -2.83 1.06 -14.57
CA PRO A 214 -2.95 0.03 -15.60
C PRO A 214 -2.56 -1.36 -15.11
N ALA A 215 -1.53 -1.45 -14.26
CA ALA A 215 -1.07 -2.73 -13.71
C ALA A 215 -2.11 -3.40 -12.78
N LEU A 216 -3.05 -2.62 -12.24
CA LEU A 216 -4.07 -3.11 -11.30
C LEU A 216 -5.42 -3.34 -11.96
N GLN A 217 -5.66 -2.86 -13.19
CA GLN A 217 -6.92 -3.12 -13.90
C GLN A 217 -7.28 -4.61 -14.03
N PRO A 218 -6.32 -5.54 -14.27
CA PRO A 218 -6.64 -6.97 -14.32
C PRO A 218 -7.23 -7.53 -13.02
N LEU A 219 -7.04 -6.85 -11.88
CA LEU A 219 -7.61 -7.26 -10.59
C LEU A 219 -9.14 -7.17 -10.54
N ALA A 220 -9.75 -6.42 -11.46
CA ALA A 220 -11.20 -6.31 -11.59
C ALA A 220 -11.83 -7.35 -12.54
N ASP A 221 -11.04 -8.30 -13.07
CA ASP A 221 -11.60 -9.41 -13.85
C ASP A 221 -12.54 -10.26 -12.98
N THR A 222 -13.67 -10.69 -13.57
CA THR A 222 -14.70 -11.50 -12.89
C THR A 222 -14.19 -12.82 -12.25
N ARG A 223 -13.03 -13.31 -12.70
CA ARG A 223 -12.36 -14.52 -12.21
C ARG A 223 -11.43 -14.27 -11.02
N VAL A 224 -11.19 -13.01 -10.68
CA VAL A 224 -10.38 -12.60 -9.53
C VAL A 224 -11.29 -12.32 -8.35
N THR A 225 -11.01 -12.95 -7.22
CA THR A 225 -11.68 -12.66 -5.94
C THR A 225 -10.69 -12.31 -4.85
N PHE A 226 -11.15 -11.64 -3.80
CA PHE A 226 -10.33 -11.21 -2.68
C PHE A 226 -10.94 -11.58 -1.33
N PHE A 227 -10.06 -11.88 -0.38
CA PHE A 227 -10.36 -12.00 1.04
C PHE A 227 -9.37 -11.15 1.84
N GLU A 228 -9.73 -10.85 3.08
CA GLU A 228 -8.86 -10.17 4.04
C GLU A 228 -8.67 -11.04 5.27
N LEU A 229 -7.47 -10.96 5.86
CA LEU A 229 -7.19 -11.49 7.18
C LEU A 229 -6.59 -10.37 8.05
N PRO A 230 -7.09 -10.17 9.29
CA PRO A 230 -6.65 -9.08 10.18
C PRO A 230 -5.33 -9.43 10.88
N THR A 231 -4.29 -9.71 10.11
CA THR A 231 -2.97 -10.12 10.63
C THR A 231 -1.83 -9.60 9.77
N GLY A 232 -0.59 -9.83 10.20
CA GLY A 232 0.62 -9.54 9.43
C GLY A 232 0.92 -10.59 8.36
N HIS A 233 2.17 -10.67 7.96
CA HIS A 233 2.60 -11.37 6.75
C HIS A 233 2.55 -12.90 6.82
N TRP A 234 2.38 -13.50 8.01
CA TRP A 234 2.39 -14.95 8.20
C TRP A 234 1.07 -15.50 8.79
N PRO A 235 -0.09 -15.38 8.10
CA PRO A 235 -1.38 -15.90 8.58
C PRO A 235 -1.38 -17.40 8.89
N MET A 236 -0.47 -18.19 8.32
CA MET A 236 -0.30 -19.62 8.64
C MET A 236 0.12 -19.85 10.10
N LEU A 237 0.71 -18.84 10.74
CA LEU A 237 1.21 -18.89 12.11
C LEU A 237 0.34 -18.09 13.06
N SER A 238 -0.26 -16.98 12.61
CA SER A 238 -1.07 -16.11 13.46
C SER A 238 -2.56 -16.50 13.49
N CYS A 239 -3.15 -16.87 12.35
CA CYS A 239 -4.57 -17.25 12.25
C CYS A 239 -4.82 -18.48 11.35
N PRO A 240 -4.18 -19.64 11.60
CA PRO A 240 -4.21 -20.79 10.69
C PRO A 240 -5.61 -21.36 10.43
N HIS A 241 -6.53 -21.21 11.39
CA HIS A 241 -7.92 -21.67 11.24
C HIS A 241 -8.72 -20.77 10.31
N GLU A 242 -8.68 -19.45 10.52
CA GLU A 242 -9.33 -18.47 9.65
C GLU A 242 -8.79 -18.55 8.22
N LEU A 243 -7.47 -18.74 8.08
CA LEU A 243 -6.85 -18.98 6.79
C LEU A 243 -7.41 -20.24 6.11
N ALA A 244 -7.59 -21.34 6.84
CA ALA A 244 -8.15 -22.56 6.27
C ALA A 244 -9.60 -22.36 5.78
N ASP A 245 -10.42 -21.63 6.56
CA ASP A 245 -11.80 -21.29 6.19
C ASP A 245 -11.81 -20.45 4.89
N VAL A 246 -10.96 -19.42 4.80
CA VAL A 246 -10.77 -18.61 3.59
C VAL A 246 -10.33 -19.45 2.39
N LEU A 247 -9.41 -20.40 2.57
CA LEU A 247 -8.95 -21.28 1.49
C LEU A 247 -10.06 -22.19 0.95
N PHE A 248 -10.98 -22.66 1.81
CA PHE A 248 -12.16 -23.40 1.36
C PHE A 248 -13.14 -22.52 0.57
N GLU A 249 -13.42 -21.32 1.07
CA GLU A 249 -14.29 -20.37 0.35
C GLU A 249 -13.69 -19.96 -0.99
N ALA A 250 -12.37 -19.71 -1.03
CA ALA A 250 -11.64 -19.44 -2.25
C ALA A 250 -11.76 -20.62 -3.22
N ALA A 251 -11.54 -21.86 -2.78
CA ALA A 251 -11.69 -23.05 -3.61
C ALA A 251 -13.10 -23.16 -4.24
N ALA A 252 -14.13 -22.73 -3.53
CA ALA A 252 -15.51 -22.68 -4.02
C ALA A 252 -15.82 -21.48 -4.95
N GLY A 253 -14.85 -20.58 -5.18
CA GLY A 253 -15.01 -19.38 -6.01
C GLY A 253 -15.68 -18.20 -5.29
N GLY A 254 -15.70 -18.24 -3.95
CA GLY A 254 -16.12 -17.14 -3.09
C GLY A 254 -15.11 -15.99 -3.05
N GLY A 255 -15.47 -14.98 -2.27
CA GLY A 255 -14.67 -13.76 -2.05
C GLY A 255 -15.25 -12.52 -2.75
N HIS A 256 -14.71 -11.37 -2.36
CA HIS A 256 -15.07 -10.07 -2.90
C HIS A 256 -14.55 -9.92 -4.34
N ARG A 257 -15.33 -9.29 -5.22
CA ARG A 257 -14.88 -8.91 -6.57
C ARG A 257 -14.76 -7.40 -6.63
N LEU A 258 -13.59 -6.93 -7.04
CA LEU A 258 -13.39 -5.51 -7.31
C LEU A 258 -14.30 -5.08 -8.46
N LYS A 259 -14.74 -3.83 -8.40
CA LYS A 259 -15.49 -3.20 -9.47
C LYS A 259 -14.49 -2.64 -10.48
N PRO A 260 -14.64 -2.93 -11.78
CA PRO A 260 -13.83 -2.27 -12.79
C PRO A 260 -14.08 -0.76 -12.73
N ALA A 261 -13.10 0.02 -13.17
CA ALA A 261 -13.31 1.43 -13.48
C ALA A 261 -14.34 1.51 -14.62
N ASP A 262 -15.60 1.72 -14.28
CA ASP A 262 -16.69 1.81 -15.24
C ASP A 262 -16.53 3.09 -16.06
N ALA A 263 -16.56 2.97 -17.39
CA ALA A 263 -16.50 4.13 -18.29
C ALA A 263 -17.71 5.06 -18.13
N ASP A 264 -18.84 4.53 -17.67
CA ASP A 264 -20.09 5.28 -17.47
C ASP A 264 -20.22 5.86 -16.05
N HIS A 265 -19.40 5.42 -15.10
CA HIS A 265 -19.44 5.88 -13.71
C HIS A 265 -18.28 6.82 -13.41
N ARG A 266 -18.60 8.02 -12.92
CA ARG A 266 -17.56 9.00 -12.57
C ARG A 266 -16.74 8.49 -11.37
N PRO A 267 -15.40 8.35 -11.51
CA PRO A 267 -14.52 7.97 -10.39
C PRO A 267 -14.74 8.87 -9.18
N GLY A 268 -14.60 8.32 -7.98
CA GLY A 268 -14.84 9.03 -6.72
C GLY A 268 -14.18 10.41 -6.67
N HIS A 269 -12.87 10.43 -6.91
CA HIS A 269 -12.04 11.64 -6.90
C HIS A 269 -12.41 12.70 -7.97
N LEU A 270 -13.27 12.37 -8.94
CA LEU A 270 -13.79 13.30 -9.96
C LEU A 270 -15.23 13.75 -9.69
N ARG A 271 -15.90 13.21 -8.68
CA ARG A 271 -17.24 13.67 -8.28
C ARG A 271 -17.17 15.09 -7.72
N PRO A 272 -18.27 15.87 -7.79
CA PRO A 272 -18.26 17.25 -7.31
C PRO A 272 -17.79 17.35 -5.85
N PHE A 273 -17.05 18.41 -5.54
CA PHE A 273 -16.75 18.77 -4.17
C PHE A 273 -18.05 19.02 -3.40
N LEU A 274 -18.10 18.60 -2.13
CA LEU A 274 -19.31 18.69 -1.35
C LEU A 274 -19.88 20.11 -1.28
N LEU A 275 -19.06 21.16 -1.13
CA LEU A 275 -19.52 22.55 -1.00
C LEU A 275 -19.77 23.19 -2.37
N ASP A 276 -20.93 23.86 -2.50
CA ASP A 276 -21.22 24.73 -3.63
C ASP A 276 -20.53 26.09 -3.42
N LEU A 277 -19.45 26.32 -4.16
CA LEU A 277 -18.58 27.48 -4.01
C LEU A 277 -18.53 28.28 -5.31
N PRO A 278 -18.54 29.62 -5.24
CA PRO A 278 -18.39 30.45 -6.43
C PRO A 278 -17.14 30.09 -7.23
N GLU A 279 -17.30 30.04 -8.55
CA GLU A 279 -16.17 29.91 -9.47
C GLU A 279 -15.18 31.06 -9.26
N ARG A 280 -13.89 30.72 -9.30
CA ARG A 280 -12.79 31.69 -9.23
C ARG A 280 -11.76 31.37 -10.32
N PRO A 281 -11.24 32.38 -11.03
CA PRO A 281 -10.19 32.15 -12.00
C PRO A 281 -8.93 31.61 -11.30
N ARG A 282 -8.20 30.76 -12.01
CA ARG A 282 -6.92 30.23 -11.55
C ARG A 282 -5.78 30.67 -12.46
N GLU A 283 -4.65 31.01 -11.87
CA GLU A 283 -3.42 31.35 -12.59
C GLU A 283 -2.44 30.19 -12.48
N ARG A 284 -2.12 29.56 -13.62
CA ARG A 284 -1.26 28.38 -13.68
C ARG A 284 0.17 28.77 -14.01
N THR A 285 1.10 28.36 -13.15
CA THR A 285 2.55 28.54 -13.34
C THR A 285 3.28 27.25 -12.95
N GLY A 286 3.93 26.58 -13.90
CA GLY A 286 4.59 25.30 -13.64
C GLY A 286 3.61 24.24 -13.11
N ASN A 287 3.94 23.65 -11.96
CA ASN A 287 3.12 22.65 -11.27
C ASN A 287 2.12 23.23 -10.26
N THR A 288 1.91 24.55 -10.24
CA THR A 288 1.00 25.22 -9.29
C THR A 288 -0.10 26.00 -9.98
N ASP A 289 -1.30 25.99 -9.41
CA ASP A 289 -2.40 26.89 -9.78
C ASP A 289 -2.80 27.76 -8.58
N LEU A 290 -2.80 29.08 -8.76
CA LEU A 290 -3.16 30.06 -7.73
C LEU A 290 -4.60 30.53 -7.90
N TYR A 291 -5.35 30.53 -6.81
CA TYR A 291 -6.69 31.08 -6.67
C TYR A 291 -6.62 32.30 -5.77
N LEU A 292 -6.70 33.48 -6.36
CA LEU A 292 -6.50 34.72 -5.63
C LEU A 292 -7.78 35.18 -4.92
N PRO A 293 -7.67 35.73 -3.70
CA PRO A 293 -8.75 36.46 -3.07
C PRO A 293 -8.99 37.81 -3.79
N GLY A 294 -10.09 38.48 -3.47
CA GLY A 294 -10.30 39.86 -3.90
C GLY A 294 -9.52 40.84 -3.01
N GLY A 295 -9.19 42.02 -3.54
CA GLY A 295 -8.49 43.08 -2.81
C GLY A 295 -7.02 43.22 -3.19
N THR A 296 -6.32 44.11 -2.49
CA THR A 296 -4.88 44.32 -2.66
C THR A 296 -4.11 43.44 -1.69
N GLY A 297 -3.15 42.66 -2.19
CA GLY A 297 -2.25 41.82 -1.38
C GLY A 297 -1.13 42.62 -0.69
N PRO A 298 -0.17 41.93 -0.05
CA PRO A 298 -0.02 40.46 -0.03
C PRO A 298 -1.03 39.76 0.90
N HIS A 299 -1.39 38.52 0.55
CA HIS A 299 -2.34 37.68 1.29
C HIS A 299 -1.66 36.42 1.84
N PRO A 300 -2.08 35.89 3.01
CA PRO A 300 -1.60 34.59 3.45
C PRO A 300 -1.97 33.50 2.43
N ALA A 301 -1.25 32.38 2.39
CA ALA A 301 -1.50 31.31 1.41
C ALA A 301 -1.73 29.95 2.06
N VAL A 302 -2.52 29.11 1.39
CA VAL A 302 -2.72 27.69 1.74
C VAL A 302 -2.36 26.84 0.52
N VAL A 303 -1.35 25.98 0.68
CA VAL A 303 -0.86 25.09 -0.38
C VAL A 303 -1.39 23.68 -0.17
N PHE A 304 -2.26 23.22 -1.07
CA PHE A 304 -2.88 21.91 -1.07
C PHE A 304 -2.02 20.91 -1.85
N VAL A 305 -1.56 19.86 -1.16
CA VAL A 305 -0.67 18.80 -1.65
C VAL A 305 -1.44 17.48 -1.70
N HIS A 306 -1.70 16.99 -2.90
CA HIS A 306 -2.52 15.80 -3.11
C HIS A 306 -1.92 14.52 -2.52
N GLY A 307 -2.77 13.50 -2.33
CA GLY A 307 -2.33 12.16 -1.97
C GLY A 307 -1.80 11.35 -3.14
N GLY A 308 -1.32 10.15 -2.89
CA GLY A 308 -0.86 9.24 -3.95
C GLY A 308 -0.35 7.91 -3.39
N PRO A 309 0.32 7.09 -4.21
CA PRO A 309 0.71 7.40 -5.57
C PRO A 309 -0.45 7.55 -6.57
N VAL A 310 -0.28 8.42 -7.56
CA VAL A 310 -1.25 8.63 -8.66
C VAL A 310 -0.60 8.22 -9.97
N PRO A 311 -1.25 7.43 -10.85
CA PRO A 311 -0.64 7.00 -12.10
C PRO A 311 -0.16 8.20 -12.94
N ALA A 312 1.04 8.13 -13.52
CA ALA A 312 1.61 9.25 -14.31
C ALA A 312 0.72 9.67 -15.50
N GLY A 313 -0.05 8.72 -16.04
CA GLY A 313 -1.01 8.93 -17.12
C GLY A 313 -2.37 9.47 -16.68
N ALA A 314 -2.67 9.57 -15.38
CA ALA A 314 -3.98 9.97 -14.86
C ALA A 314 -4.35 11.39 -15.33
N ARG A 315 -5.56 11.54 -15.87
CA ARG A 315 -6.11 12.84 -16.32
C ARG A 315 -7.57 12.97 -15.90
N PRO A 316 -8.03 14.15 -15.44
CA PRO A 316 -7.22 15.35 -15.13
C PRO A 316 -6.20 15.07 -14.00
N THR A 317 -5.12 15.84 -13.95
CA THR A 317 -4.11 15.68 -12.89
C THR A 317 -4.67 16.12 -11.54
N PRO A 318 -4.08 15.70 -10.40
CA PRO A 318 -4.64 15.96 -9.08
C PRO A 318 -4.95 17.42 -8.77
N ARG A 319 -4.12 18.38 -9.20
CA ARG A 319 -4.43 19.82 -9.00
C ARG A 319 -5.74 20.28 -9.63
N ASP A 320 -6.23 19.55 -10.63
CA ASP A 320 -7.48 19.82 -11.33
C ASP A 320 -8.69 19.02 -10.75
N TRP A 321 -8.48 18.18 -9.73
CA TRP A 321 -9.56 17.42 -9.08
C TRP A 321 -10.53 18.35 -8.33
N PRO A 322 -11.84 18.04 -8.33
CA PRO A 322 -12.85 18.83 -7.63
C PRO A 322 -12.52 19.13 -6.17
N THR A 323 -11.98 18.18 -5.40
CA THR A 323 -11.60 18.37 -4.00
C THR A 323 -10.59 19.51 -3.82
N LEU A 324 -9.44 19.43 -4.50
CA LEU A 324 -8.37 20.43 -4.33
C LEU A 324 -8.78 21.81 -4.86
N LYS A 325 -9.48 21.85 -6.00
CA LYS A 325 -10.04 23.11 -6.51
C LYS A 325 -11.08 23.68 -5.55
N GLY A 326 -11.91 22.83 -4.95
CA GLY A 326 -12.93 23.19 -3.97
C GLY A 326 -12.31 23.87 -2.76
N TYR A 327 -11.34 23.22 -2.12
CA TYR A 327 -10.58 23.79 -1.02
C TYR A 327 -9.86 25.10 -1.38
N ALA A 328 -9.17 25.15 -2.53
CA ALA A 328 -8.46 26.35 -2.97
C ALA A 328 -9.40 27.54 -3.22
N ARG A 329 -10.56 27.30 -3.84
CA ARG A 329 -11.62 28.31 -4.00
C ARG A 329 -12.19 28.73 -2.66
N TYR A 330 -12.32 27.81 -1.71
CA TYR A 330 -12.91 28.10 -0.42
C TYR A 330 -12.04 29.07 0.38
N VAL A 331 -10.73 28.81 0.49
CA VAL A 331 -9.80 29.70 1.19
C VAL A 331 -9.62 31.03 0.46
N ALA A 332 -9.65 31.05 -0.88
CA ALA A 332 -9.70 32.27 -1.69
C ALA A 332 -10.97 33.09 -1.45
N GLY A 333 -12.10 32.41 -1.23
CA GLY A 333 -13.35 33.00 -0.75
C GLY A 333 -13.23 33.70 0.59
N ARG A 334 -12.22 33.34 1.38
CA ARG A 334 -12.02 33.77 2.76
C ARG A 334 -10.78 34.65 2.97
N GLY A 335 -10.15 35.11 1.88
CA GLY A 335 -9.09 36.13 1.92
C GLY A 335 -7.65 35.60 1.86
N ALA A 336 -7.45 34.29 1.72
CA ALA A 336 -6.13 33.68 1.54
C ALA A 336 -5.92 33.22 0.08
N VAL A 337 -4.68 33.18 -0.41
CA VAL A 337 -4.39 32.54 -1.70
C VAL A 337 -4.52 31.03 -1.57
N GLY A 338 -5.44 30.43 -2.33
CA GLY A 338 -5.51 28.98 -2.44
C GLY A 338 -4.55 28.48 -3.52
N VAL A 339 -3.73 27.49 -3.23
CA VAL A 339 -2.76 26.94 -4.20
C VAL A 339 -2.93 25.44 -4.32
N THR A 340 -3.16 24.93 -5.53
CA THR A 340 -3.12 23.48 -5.80
C THR A 340 -1.82 23.11 -6.48
N VAL A 341 -1.18 22.02 -6.05
CA VAL A 341 0.12 21.56 -6.57
C VAL A 341 -0.03 20.20 -7.25
N ASP A 342 0.67 19.96 -8.36
CA ASP A 342 0.97 18.61 -8.88
C ASP A 342 2.38 18.20 -8.45
N HIS A 343 2.59 16.94 -8.07
CA HIS A 343 3.93 16.37 -7.83
C HIS A 343 4.06 14.96 -8.44
N ARG A 344 5.30 14.50 -8.59
CA ARG A 344 5.63 13.24 -9.28
C ARG A 344 5.55 12.00 -8.40
N LEU A 345 4.63 11.94 -7.42
CA LEU A 345 4.40 10.71 -6.63
C LEU A 345 3.58 9.72 -7.45
N HIS A 346 4.25 8.96 -8.32
CA HIS A 346 3.62 8.00 -9.22
C HIS A 346 3.82 6.55 -8.79
N ALA A 347 4.86 6.29 -8.00
CA ALA A 347 5.09 5.04 -7.27
C ALA A 347 5.57 5.32 -5.84
N LEU A 348 5.58 4.30 -4.98
CA LEU A 348 6.10 4.39 -3.61
C LEU A 348 7.59 4.79 -3.58
N THR A 349 8.34 4.53 -4.65
CA THR A 349 9.75 4.94 -4.79
C THR A 349 9.93 6.43 -5.11
N ASP A 350 8.85 7.18 -5.39
CA ASP A 350 8.92 8.57 -5.82
C ASP A 350 8.78 9.60 -4.69
N TYR A 351 8.71 9.19 -3.41
CA TYR A 351 8.53 10.13 -2.29
C TYR A 351 9.59 11.23 -2.24
N GLU A 352 10.86 10.92 -2.53
CA GLU A 352 11.92 11.93 -2.58
C GLU A 352 11.69 12.97 -3.67
N ARG A 353 11.35 12.52 -4.87
CA ARG A 353 11.05 13.38 -6.01
C ARG A 353 9.81 14.24 -5.77
N ALA A 354 8.79 13.66 -5.14
CA ALA A 354 7.58 14.38 -4.76
C ALA A 354 7.87 15.47 -3.70
N ALA A 355 8.72 15.19 -2.72
CA ALA A 355 9.14 16.16 -1.72
C ALA A 355 9.91 17.35 -2.35
N GLU A 356 10.76 17.09 -3.35
CA GLU A 356 11.43 18.13 -4.13
C GLU A 356 10.43 19.00 -4.91
N ASP A 357 9.44 18.38 -5.57
CA ASP A 357 8.41 19.09 -6.32
C ASP A 357 7.56 20.00 -5.43
N VAL A 358 7.17 19.50 -4.24
CA VAL A 358 6.42 20.27 -3.25
C VAL A 358 7.25 21.43 -2.71
N SER A 359 8.51 21.20 -2.36
CA SER A 359 9.41 22.26 -1.87
C SER A 359 9.61 23.35 -2.92
N ALA A 360 9.84 22.98 -4.19
CA ALA A 360 9.97 23.93 -5.29
C ALA A 360 8.67 24.70 -5.58
N ALA A 361 7.51 24.06 -5.41
CA ALA A 361 6.20 24.72 -5.52
C ALA A 361 6.02 25.75 -4.40
N VAL A 362 6.35 25.40 -3.15
CA VAL A 362 6.26 26.30 -1.99
C VAL A 362 7.16 27.52 -2.17
N GLU A 363 8.41 27.35 -2.58
CA GLU A 363 9.31 28.49 -2.83
C GLU A 363 8.80 29.40 -3.95
N ARG A 364 8.18 28.84 -4.99
CA ARG A 364 7.54 29.64 -6.05
C ARG A 364 6.35 30.44 -5.53
N VAL A 365 5.53 29.83 -4.68
CA VAL A 365 4.38 30.49 -4.04
C VAL A 365 4.85 31.63 -3.15
N ARG A 366 5.88 31.40 -2.33
CA ARG A 366 6.51 32.42 -1.47
C ARG A 366 7.10 33.58 -2.25
N ALA A 367 7.58 33.34 -3.47
CA ALA A 367 8.14 34.36 -4.33
C ALA A 367 7.08 35.20 -5.09
N ASP A 368 5.80 34.82 -5.09
CA ASP A 368 4.75 35.61 -5.73
C ASP A 368 4.47 36.87 -4.90
N PRO A 369 4.55 38.09 -5.48
CA PRO A 369 4.40 39.34 -4.73
C PRO A 369 3.00 39.55 -4.13
N ARG A 370 2.01 38.74 -4.52
CA ARG A 370 0.64 38.78 -3.98
C ARG A 370 0.47 37.84 -2.78
N VAL A 371 1.47 37.02 -2.49
CA VAL A 371 1.52 36.11 -1.34
C VAL A 371 2.37 36.75 -0.24
N ASP A 372 1.88 36.64 0.99
CA ASP A 372 2.64 36.94 2.18
C ASP A 372 3.55 35.73 2.47
N ALA A 373 4.84 35.89 2.15
CA ALA A 373 5.82 34.81 2.19
C ALA A 373 6.10 34.25 3.60
N ASP A 374 5.62 34.95 4.64
CA ASP A 374 5.80 34.59 6.04
C ASP A 374 4.52 34.04 6.68
N ARG A 375 3.39 34.00 5.96
CA ARG A 375 2.11 33.46 6.46
C ARG A 375 1.54 32.41 5.53
N ILE A 376 2.08 31.19 5.65
CA ILE A 376 1.68 30.05 4.80
C ILE A 376 1.25 28.86 5.62
N ALA A 377 0.21 28.18 5.15
CA ALA A 377 -0.18 26.85 5.59
C ALA A 377 0.06 25.81 4.49
N LEU A 378 0.48 24.61 4.88
CA LEU A 378 0.58 23.45 3.99
C LEU A 378 -0.50 22.43 4.36
N TRP A 379 -1.24 21.93 3.39
CA TRP A 379 -2.37 21.04 3.60
C TRP A 379 -2.24 19.77 2.75
N PHE A 380 -2.00 18.64 3.38
CA PHE A 380 -1.74 17.34 2.74
C PHE A 380 -2.97 16.43 2.78
N PHE A 381 -3.05 15.48 1.84
CA PHE A 381 -4.18 14.56 1.75
C PHE A 381 -3.68 13.12 1.64
N SER A 382 -4.33 12.16 2.31
CA SER A 382 -4.13 10.71 2.06
C SER A 382 -2.64 10.30 2.09
N GLY A 383 -2.15 9.60 1.06
CA GLY A 383 -0.73 9.23 0.89
C GLY A 383 0.24 10.40 0.68
N GLY A 384 -0.22 11.65 0.74
CA GLY A 384 0.62 12.83 0.91
C GLY A 384 1.08 13.01 2.36
N GLY A 385 0.48 12.29 3.33
CA GLY A 385 0.86 12.29 4.74
C GLY A 385 2.36 12.09 5.00
N PRO A 386 3.05 11.12 4.37
CA PRO A 386 4.49 10.94 4.55
C PRO A 386 5.33 12.17 4.15
N LEU A 387 4.87 12.97 3.19
CA LEU A 387 5.55 14.21 2.78
C LEU A 387 5.52 15.30 3.87
N THR A 388 4.68 15.17 4.91
CA THR A 388 4.66 16.08 6.07
C THR A 388 5.92 15.95 6.94
N ALA A 389 6.61 14.80 6.89
CA ALA A 389 7.67 14.48 7.84
C ALA A 389 8.83 15.50 7.84
N ASP A 390 9.26 15.97 6.67
CA ASP A 390 10.34 16.95 6.56
C ASP A 390 9.92 18.31 7.19
N TRP A 391 8.65 18.70 7.03
CA TRP A 391 8.10 19.94 7.61
C TRP A 391 7.87 19.84 9.12
N LEU A 392 7.50 18.67 9.63
CA LEU A 392 7.39 18.40 11.07
C LEU A 392 8.78 18.32 11.74
N ALA A 393 9.77 17.75 11.05
CA ALA A 393 11.10 17.56 11.60
C ALA A 393 11.89 18.86 11.75
N ALA A 394 11.65 19.83 10.86
CA ALA A 394 12.28 21.15 10.87
C ALA A 394 11.30 22.24 10.38
N PRO A 395 10.29 22.63 11.18
CA PRO A 395 9.32 23.63 10.79
C PRO A 395 10.00 24.97 10.47
N PRO A 396 9.85 25.51 9.24
CA PRO A 396 10.38 26.82 8.93
C PRO A 396 9.53 27.90 9.59
N ALA A 397 10.14 29.03 9.95
CA ALA A 397 9.47 30.11 10.69
C ALA A 397 8.26 30.74 9.96
N TRP A 398 8.20 30.64 8.64
CA TRP A 398 7.09 31.12 7.81
C TRP A 398 5.89 30.15 7.77
N LEU A 399 6.07 28.90 8.22
CA LEU A 399 5.02 27.89 8.22
C LEU A 399 4.18 28.06 9.49
N HIS A 400 2.97 28.60 9.30
CA HIS A 400 2.07 28.93 10.39
C HIS A 400 1.10 27.78 10.74
N CYS A 401 0.88 26.84 9.82
CA CYS A 401 0.00 25.70 10.05
C CYS A 401 0.36 24.55 9.10
N LEU A 402 0.35 23.33 9.62
CA LEU A 402 0.30 22.12 8.83
C LEU A 402 -1.09 21.50 8.97
N ALA A 403 -1.72 21.13 7.88
CA ALA A 403 -3.01 20.47 7.89
C ALA A 403 -2.94 19.15 7.11
N ALA A 404 -3.76 18.18 7.50
CA ALA A 404 -3.76 16.87 6.86
C ALA A 404 -5.14 16.21 6.91
N ASP A 405 -5.67 15.83 5.74
CA ASP A 405 -6.97 15.14 5.61
C ASP A 405 -6.77 13.65 5.38
N TYR A 406 -7.40 12.84 6.25
CA TYR A 406 -7.32 11.37 6.26
C TYR A 406 -5.92 10.84 5.89
N PRO A 407 -4.86 11.32 6.57
CA PRO A 407 -3.49 11.11 6.13
C PRO A 407 -2.98 9.72 6.50
N ILE A 408 -2.08 9.19 5.67
CA ILE A 408 -1.22 8.07 6.06
C ILE A 408 -0.04 8.66 6.85
N MET A 409 -0.06 8.50 8.17
CA MET A 409 0.94 9.13 9.07
C MET A 409 2.15 8.24 9.39
N ALA A 410 2.10 6.99 8.98
CA ALA A 410 3.22 6.06 8.98
C ALA A 410 3.15 5.24 7.69
N PRO A 411 4.26 5.06 6.96
CA PRO A 411 4.28 4.15 5.81
C PRO A 411 3.78 2.77 6.20
N LEU A 412 2.94 2.15 5.37
CA LEU A 412 2.47 0.79 5.63
C LEU A 412 3.65 -0.20 5.56
N PRO A 413 3.63 -1.32 6.32
CA PRO A 413 4.78 -2.22 6.41
C PRO A 413 5.28 -2.73 5.04
N ASN A 414 4.35 -3.09 4.15
CA ASN A 414 4.69 -3.57 2.81
C ASN A 414 5.18 -2.48 1.83
N TRP A 415 5.22 -1.20 2.23
CA TRP A 415 5.83 -0.14 1.41
C TRP A 415 7.36 -0.17 1.47
N GLY A 416 7.94 -0.86 2.47
CA GLY A 416 9.38 -1.02 2.59
C GLY A 416 10.16 0.27 2.88
N MET A 417 9.47 1.30 3.36
CA MET A 417 10.05 2.57 3.75
C MET A 417 10.59 2.49 5.18
N THR A 418 11.68 1.75 5.37
CA THR A 418 12.28 1.45 6.69
C THR A 418 13.10 2.62 7.27
N GLY A 419 13.36 3.66 6.48
CA GLY A 419 14.06 4.87 6.90
C GLY A 419 13.29 5.74 7.91
N ALA A 420 13.97 6.76 8.45
CA ALA A 420 13.33 7.76 9.34
C ALA A 420 12.64 8.89 8.57
N ARG A 421 13.12 9.18 7.35
CA ARG A 421 12.52 10.17 6.45
C ARG A 421 11.15 9.65 5.96
N PHE A 422 10.18 10.54 5.80
CA PHE A 422 8.78 10.21 5.45
C PHE A 422 8.02 9.41 6.51
N HIS A 423 8.40 9.53 7.78
CA HIS A 423 7.70 8.91 8.90
C HIS A 423 7.15 10.00 9.85
N PRO A 424 5.96 10.58 9.57
CA PRO A 424 5.38 11.66 10.36
C PRO A 424 5.30 11.35 11.86
N VAL A 425 4.94 10.12 12.25
CA VAL A 425 4.99 9.68 13.66
C VAL A 425 6.36 9.96 14.30
N LYS A 426 7.47 9.64 13.62
CA LYS A 426 8.81 9.86 14.17
C LYS A 426 9.22 11.34 14.15
N ALA A 427 8.63 12.12 13.24
CA ALA A 427 8.97 13.53 13.04
C ALA A 427 8.24 14.48 14.00
N VAL A 428 7.02 14.13 14.45
CA VAL A 428 6.16 15.03 15.23
C VAL A 428 6.78 15.50 16.55
N ALA A 429 7.64 14.69 17.16
CA ALA A 429 8.42 15.07 18.35
C ALA A 429 9.32 16.30 18.14
N ARG A 430 9.58 16.70 16.89
CA ARG A 430 10.40 17.86 16.51
C ARG A 430 9.57 19.02 15.97
N ALA A 431 8.24 18.90 15.92
CA ALA A 431 7.34 19.93 15.40
C ALA A 431 7.31 21.20 16.27
N GLY A 432 7.78 21.11 17.52
CA GLY A 432 7.82 22.25 18.44
C GLY A 432 6.42 22.85 18.63
N GLY A 433 6.29 24.15 18.37
CA GLY A 433 5.02 24.87 18.49
C GLY A 433 4.18 24.94 17.21
N LEU A 434 4.59 24.29 16.12
CA LEU A 434 3.86 24.31 14.85
C LEU A 434 2.42 23.79 15.05
N PRO A 435 1.39 24.60 14.76
CA PRO A 435 0.00 24.13 14.77
C PRO A 435 -0.26 23.08 13.69
N ILE A 436 -0.93 21.98 14.08
CA ILE A 436 -1.29 20.86 13.22
C ILE A 436 -2.81 20.68 13.26
N VAL A 437 -3.49 20.79 12.12
CA VAL A 437 -4.93 20.49 11.97
C VAL A 437 -5.08 19.13 11.28
N LEU A 438 -5.56 18.13 12.00
CA LEU A 438 -5.73 16.77 11.47
C LEU A 438 -7.21 16.44 11.29
N VAL A 439 -7.63 16.23 10.04
CA VAL A 439 -9.01 15.84 9.73
C VAL A 439 -9.10 14.31 9.67
N ARG A 440 -9.86 13.72 10.60
CA ARG A 440 -9.99 12.27 10.75
C ARG A 440 -11.32 11.77 10.17
N ALA A 441 -11.25 10.86 9.21
CA ALA A 441 -12.40 10.11 8.73
C ALA A 441 -12.81 9.06 9.78
N GLY A 442 -14.06 9.05 10.22
CA GLY A 442 -14.55 8.12 11.24
C GLY A 442 -14.82 6.70 10.70
N ARG A 443 -14.98 6.56 9.37
CA ARG A 443 -15.10 5.29 8.65
C ARG A 443 -13.87 5.05 7.76
N GLU A 444 -12.70 5.26 8.33
CA GLU A 444 -11.42 5.08 7.64
C GLU A 444 -11.06 3.59 7.48
N MET A 445 -10.27 3.29 6.45
CA MET A 445 -9.61 1.99 6.28
C MET A 445 -8.75 1.68 7.51
N ALA A 446 -8.87 0.47 8.04
CA ALA A 446 -8.27 0.10 9.33
C ALA A 446 -6.75 0.32 9.36
N GLU A 447 -6.08 0.00 8.25
CA GLU A 447 -4.64 0.18 8.09
C GLU A 447 -4.21 1.66 8.11
N ILE A 448 -5.03 2.59 7.60
CA ILE A 448 -4.73 4.03 7.64
C ILE A 448 -5.08 4.60 9.02
N ALA A 449 -6.23 4.22 9.57
CA ALA A 449 -6.68 4.64 10.89
C ALA A 449 -5.63 4.34 11.98
N ALA A 450 -5.03 3.15 11.94
CA ALA A 450 -3.95 2.76 12.84
C ALA A 450 -2.75 3.72 12.79
N THR A 451 -2.37 4.22 11.61
CA THR A 451 -1.25 5.17 11.48
C THR A 451 -1.58 6.54 12.08
N VAL A 452 -2.84 6.96 11.98
CA VAL A 452 -3.32 8.21 12.58
C VAL A 452 -3.36 8.08 14.10
N GLU A 453 -3.81 6.96 14.64
CA GLU A 453 -3.80 6.68 16.08
C GLU A 453 -2.37 6.67 16.64
N GLU A 454 -1.43 6.04 15.95
CA GLU A 454 -0.01 6.05 16.32
C GLU A 454 0.55 7.48 16.36
N PHE A 455 0.24 8.29 15.33
CA PHE A 455 0.64 9.70 15.26
C PHE A 455 0.07 10.52 16.41
N LEU A 456 -1.23 10.40 16.69
CA LEU A 456 -1.89 11.15 17.77
C LEU A 456 -1.34 10.75 19.14
N THR A 457 -1.06 9.47 19.35
CA THR A 457 -0.44 8.96 20.58
C THR A 457 0.95 9.57 20.79
N GLU A 458 1.78 9.59 19.74
CA GLU A 458 3.12 10.20 19.82
C GLU A 458 3.05 11.72 19.96
N ALA A 459 2.12 12.39 19.27
CA ALA A 459 1.88 13.81 19.39
C ALA A 459 1.49 14.22 20.81
N GLU A 460 0.61 13.45 21.46
CA GLU A 460 0.25 13.63 22.87
C GLU A 460 1.48 13.43 23.77
N ARG A 461 2.25 12.36 23.54
CA ARG A 461 3.46 12.04 24.31
C ARG A 461 4.51 13.14 24.23
N CYS A 462 4.69 13.77 23.07
CA CYS A 462 5.67 14.84 22.88
C CYS A 462 5.12 16.26 23.09
N GLY A 463 3.82 16.41 23.35
CA GLY A 463 3.16 17.70 23.55
C GLY A 463 3.06 18.55 22.27
N ALA A 464 2.93 17.92 21.10
CA ALA A 464 2.73 18.64 19.85
C ALA A 464 1.34 19.32 19.79
N ASN A 465 1.27 20.47 19.12
CA ASN A 465 0.05 21.26 19.01
C ASN A 465 -0.88 20.71 17.92
N VAL A 466 -1.70 19.70 18.25
CA VAL A 466 -2.62 19.06 17.31
C VAL A 466 -4.08 19.38 17.64
N GLU A 467 -4.80 19.94 16.67
CA GLU A 467 -6.26 20.06 16.65
C GLU A 467 -6.84 18.97 15.74
N VAL A 468 -7.73 18.12 16.29
CA VAL A 468 -8.39 17.06 15.53
C VAL A 468 -9.79 17.51 15.11
N VAL A 469 -10.09 17.40 13.82
CA VAL A 469 -11.42 17.63 13.25
C VAL A 469 -12.01 16.30 12.78
N ASP A 470 -12.98 15.79 13.53
CA ASP A 470 -13.63 14.53 13.20
C ASP A 470 -14.70 14.67 12.11
N VAL A 471 -14.76 13.65 11.24
CA VAL A 471 -15.80 13.40 10.24
C VAL A 471 -16.43 12.03 10.54
N PRO A 472 -17.35 11.91 11.52
CA PRO A 472 -17.76 10.61 12.09
C PRO A 472 -18.23 9.57 11.05
N ASP A 473 -19.02 9.99 10.07
CA ASP A 473 -19.55 9.11 9.02
C ASP A 473 -18.77 9.20 7.69
N GLY A 474 -17.72 10.01 7.64
CA GLY A 474 -16.90 10.19 6.44
C GLY A 474 -15.96 9.01 6.23
N ARG A 475 -15.86 8.54 4.98
CA ARG A 475 -14.86 7.58 4.53
C ARG A 475 -13.61 8.29 3.97
N HIS A 476 -12.60 7.54 3.59
CA HIS A 476 -11.44 8.08 2.88
C HIS A 476 -11.86 8.87 1.63
N GLY A 477 -11.47 10.15 1.51
CA GLY A 477 -11.93 11.02 0.41
C GLY A 477 -13.42 11.42 0.48
N PHE A 478 -13.97 11.52 1.70
CA PHE A 478 -15.37 11.87 2.00
C PHE A 478 -15.86 13.11 1.24
N GLU A 479 -14.97 14.01 0.82
CA GLU A 479 -15.34 15.28 0.19
C GLU A 479 -16.09 15.14 -1.13
N THR A 480 -15.92 13.98 -1.76
CA THR A 480 -16.54 13.64 -3.05
C THR A 480 -17.40 12.39 -2.97
N LEU A 481 -17.30 11.65 -1.86
CA LEU A 481 -17.98 10.37 -1.64
C LEU A 481 -19.15 10.48 -0.67
N ASP A 482 -19.08 11.37 0.31
CA ASP A 482 -20.03 11.52 1.42
C ASP A 482 -20.46 12.99 1.57
N PRO A 483 -21.29 13.55 0.67
CA PRO A 483 -21.70 14.96 0.71
C PRO A 483 -22.76 15.26 1.80
N THR A 484 -22.56 14.72 3.01
CA THR A 484 -23.42 14.86 4.19
C THR A 484 -23.27 16.22 4.87
N ASP A 485 -24.22 16.59 5.73
CA ASP A 485 -24.14 17.82 6.52
C ASP A 485 -22.98 17.78 7.53
N ASP A 486 -22.66 16.62 8.08
CA ASP A 486 -21.53 16.45 9.00
C ASP A 486 -20.18 16.62 8.28
N SER A 487 -20.06 16.06 7.07
CA SER A 487 -18.89 16.29 6.21
C SER A 487 -18.74 17.76 5.82
N ARG A 488 -19.85 18.45 5.50
CA ARG A 488 -19.85 19.92 5.26
C ARG A 488 -19.37 20.69 6.48
N ALA A 489 -19.92 20.37 7.65
CA ALA A 489 -19.56 21.02 8.89
C ALA A 489 -18.08 20.80 9.24
N ALA A 490 -17.54 19.59 9.01
CA ALA A 490 -16.14 19.30 9.24
C ALA A 490 -15.21 20.09 8.31
N VAL A 491 -15.51 20.18 7.01
CA VAL A 491 -14.74 21.04 6.08
C VAL A 491 -14.79 22.51 6.51
N HIS A 492 -15.95 23.00 6.95
CA HIS A 492 -16.05 24.36 7.49
C HIS A 492 -15.18 24.57 8.74
N ARG A 493 -15.14 23.60 9.66
CA ARG A 493 -14.29 23.66 10.85
C ARG A 493 -12.80 23.62 10.50
N ALA A 494 -12.38 22.66 9.67
CA ALA A 494 -10.99 22.51 9.26
C ALA A 494 -10.47 23.77 8.55
N VAL A 495 -11.22 24.30 7.59
CA VAL A 495 -10.84 25.55 6.91
C VAL A 495 -10.83 26.74 7.87
N GLY A 496 -11.76 26.79 8.82
CA GLY A 496 -11.78 27.80 9.87
C GLY A 496 -10.53 27.78 10.75
N ALA A 497 -10.13 26.59 11.22
CA ALA A 497 -8.96 26.37 12.07
C ALA A 497 -7.66 26.76 11.34
N VAL A 498 -7.46 26.27 10.11
CA VAL A 498 -6.28 26.58 9.30
C VAL A 498 -6.16 28.09 9.04
N LEU A 499 -7.26 28.76 8.68
CA LEU A 499 -7.23 30.20 8.43
C LEU A 499 -6.99 31.02 9.71
N ALA A 500 -7.45 30.56 10.87
CA ALA A 500 -7.21 31.24 12.14
C ALA A 500 -5.70 31.35 12.44
N HIS A 501 -4.93 30.29 12.18
CA HIS A 501 -3.47 30.28 12.36
C HIS A 501 -2.72 31.21 11.38
N LEU A 502 -3.33 31.59 10.26
CA LEU A 502 -2.77 32.55 9.29
C LEU A 502 -3.10 34.02 9.62
N THR A 503 -3.99 34.24 10.59
CA THR A 503 -4.38 35.57 11.07
C THR A 503 -3.75 35.97 12.40
N ALA A 504 -3.22 34.98 13.13
CA ALA A 504 -2.69 35.11 14.49
C ALA A 504 -1.27 35.69 14.53
#